data_AF-A0A6P6H9P2-F1
#
_entry.id   AF-A0A6P6H9P2-F1
#
_cell.length_a   1.000
_cell.length_b   1.000
_cell.length_c   1.000
_cell.angle_alpha   90.00
_cell.angle_beta   90.00
_cell.angle_gamma   90.00
#
_symmetry.space_group_name_H-M   'P 1'
#
loop_
_entity.id
_entity.type
_entity.pdbx_description
1 polymer ?
#
loop_
_entity_poly.entity_id
_entity_poly.type
_entity_poly.pdbx_seq_one_letter_code
_entity_poly.pdbx_strand_id
1 'polypeptide(L)'
;MLAATGEGSVDTGDPGVGTRAGLATATHDKPAQSGFRARAGLWRKRGGTERARPRLDLLSGFLTSTLKLFIVGEFDRQEDDIHLVTLCVTELNDREENEKHFPIIYGIAVNIKTAEIYRASFPDRGPEEELRAARALTGGPMISIYDAKTEQLRIGPYSWMPFPHVDFWLQQDDKQILENLSTSPLAEPPHFVEHIRSTLMFLKKHPSPTNALFPGNKALLYKKNEDGLWEKIPSPGS
;
A
#
# COMPACT_ATOMS: atom_id res chain seq x y z
N MET A 1 0.68 0.19 -8.25
CA MET A 1 -0.56 -0.30 -7.59
C MET A 1 -0.97 -1.63 -8.23
N LEU A 2 -1.58 -2.52 -7.47
CA LEU A 2 -2.12 -3.79 -7.97
C LEU A 2 -3.59 -3.85 -7.59
N ALA A 3 -4.45 -4.25 -8.53
CA ALA A 3 -5.81 -4.66 -8.26
C ALA A 3 -5.99 -6.12 -8.70
N ALA A 4 -6.60 -6.93 -7.84
CA ALA A 4 -7.07 -8.26 -8.21
C ALA A 4 -8.58 -8.28 -7.98
N THR A 5 -9.34 -8.82 -8.94
CA THR A 5 -10.80 -8.89 -8.88
C THR A 5 -11.31 -10.30 -9.19
N GLY A 6 -12.43 -10.69 -8.59
CA GLY A 6 -12.98 -12.04 -8.71
C GLY A 6 -14.20 -12.20 -7.80
N GLU A 7 -15.24 -12.85 -8.32
CA GLU A 7 -16.58 -13.07 -7.72
C GLU A 7 -16.98 -12.09 -6.59
N GLY A 8 -17.13 -10.80 -6.95
CA GLY A 8 -17.62 -9.75 -6.04
C GLY A 8 -16.62 -9.31 -4.95
N SER A 9 -15.36 -9.71 -5.07
CA SER A 9 -14.26 -9.26 -4.22
C SER A 9 -13.21 -8.50 -5.05
N VAL A 10 -12.68 -7.45 -4.44
CA VAL A 10 -11.65 -6.59 -5.01
C VAL A 10 -10.60 -6.38 -3.94
N ASP A 11 -9.36 -6.76 -4.25
CA ASP A 11 -8.20 -6.49 -3.41
C ASP A 11 -7.28 -5.50 -4.12
N THR A 12 -6.89 -4.44 -3.40
CA THR A 12 -5.86 -3.51 -3.87
C THR A 12 -4.62 -3.57 -2.98
N GLY A 13 -3.46 -3.22 -3.56
CA GLY A 13 -2.19 -3.13 -2.85
C GLY A 13 -1.19 -2.23 -3.56
N ASP A 14 -0.31 -1.59 -2.79
CA ASP A 14 0.82 -0.83 -3.34
C ASP A 14 2.14 -1.56 -3.05
N PRO A 15 2.83 -2.10 -4.08
CA PRO A 15 4.04 -2.90 -3.90
C PRO A 15 5.30 -2.07 -3.56
N GLY A 16 5.23 -0.73 -3.54
CA GLY A 16 6.41 0.15 -3.46
C GLY A 16 7.05 0.33 -2.07
N VAL A 17 6.36 -0.01 -0.97
CA VAL A 17 6.88 0.24 0.38
C VAL A 17 7.68 -0.96 0.88
N GLY A 18 8.99 -0.75 1.07
CA GLY A 18 9.86 -1.67 1.81
C GLY A 18 10.88 -2.46 0.99
N THR A 19 11.21 -2.08 -0.25
CA THR A 19 12.12 -2.89 -1.08
C THR A 19 13.52 -3.08 -0.49
N ARG A 20 14.16 -2.15 0.23
CA ARG A 20 15.51 -2.43 0.76
C ARG A 20 15.54 -3.39 1.98
N ALA A 21 14.50 -3.39 2.82
CA ALA A 21 14.37 -4.30 3.99
C ALA A 21 13.54 -5.56 3.71
N GLY A 22 12.60 -5.48 2.76
CA GLY A 22 11.79 -6.57 2.23
C GLY A 22 12.52 -7.44 1.21
N LEU A 23 13.58 -6.93 0.55
CA LEU A 23 14.41 -7.74 -0.36
C LEU A 23 15.49 -8.56 0.36
N ALA A 24 15.97 -8.13 1.53
CA ALA A 24 16.91 -8.92 2.34
C ALA A 24 16.21 -10.09 3.09
N THR A 25 14.89 -10.02 3.25
CA THR A 25 14.05 -11.07 3.85
C THR A 25 13.42 -12.02 2.83
N ALA A 26 13.68 -11.81 1.53
CA ALA A 26 13.22 -12.69 0.45
C ALA A 26 14.18 -13.86 0.16
N THR A 27 15.41 -13.84 0.70
CA THR A 27 16.47 -14.81 0.36
C THR A 27 16.91 -15.73 1.50
N HIS A 28 16.33 -15.62 2.69
CA HIS A 28 16.59 -16.56 3.79
C HIS A 28 15.31 -17.12 4.39
N ASP A 29 15.36 -18.42 4.66
CA ASP A 29 14.28 -19.33 4.99
C ASP A 29 13.23 -18.78 5.99
N LYS A 30 11.97 -18.76 5.52
CA LYS A 30 10.68 -18.66 6.27
C LYS A 30 10.38 -17.32 7.00
N PRO A 31 9.13 -16.81 7.07
CA PRO A 31 7.92 -16.99 6.28
C PRO A 31 7.38 -15.62 5.79
N ALA A 32 8.04 -14.98 4.81
CA ALA A 32 7.53 -13.74 4.19
C ALA A 32 6.49 -14.00 3.06
N GLN A 33 6.08 -15.25 2.88
CA GLN A 33 5.17 -15.73 1.83
C GLN A 33 3.68 -15.39 2.05
N SER A 34 3.32 -14.66 3.11
CA SER A 34 1.93 -14.62 3.61
C SER A 34 1.01 -13.57 2.98
N GLY A 35 1.54 -12.47 2.43
CA GLY A 35 0.70 -11.35 1.97
C GLY A 35 -0.14 -11.67 0.73
N PHE A 36 0.46 -12.29 -0.29
CA PHE A 36 -0.21 -12.66 -1.54
C PHE A 36 -0.88 -14.04 -1.50
N ARG A 37 -0.21 -15.05 -0.92
CA ARG A 37 -0.79 -16.40 -0.79
C ARG A 37 -2.08 -16.45 0.04
N ALA A 38 -2.20 -15.61 1.07
CA ALA A 38 -3.43 -15.56 1.88
C ALA A 38 -4.64 -15.05 1.08
N ARG A 39 -4.41 -14.22 0.04
CA ARG A 39 -5.48 -13.63 -0.78
C ARG A 39 -5.98 -14.55 -1.88
N ALA A 40 -5.12 -15.43 -2.41
CA ALA A 40 -5.53 -16.52 -3.28
C ALA A 40 -6.59 -17.43 -2.62
N GLY A 41 -6.45 -17.68 -1.31
CA GLY A 41 -7.42 -18.47 -0.54
C GLY A 41 -8.80 -17.84 -0.33
N LEU A 42 -8.95 -16.51 -0.50
CA LEU A 42 -10.24 -15.82 -0.38
C LEU A 42 -11.14 -16.07 -1.60
N TRP A 43 -10.57 -16.18 -2.81
CA TRP A 43 -11.32 -16.53 -4.03
C TRP A 43 -12.03 -17.88 -3.92
N ARG A 44 -11.51 -18.78 -3.07
CA ARG A 44 -12.00 -20.16 -2.93
C ARG A 44 -13.30 -20.31 -2.15
N LYS A 45 -13.77 -19.28 -1.41
CA LYS A 45 -14.73 -19.47 -0.30
C LYS A 45 -16.18 -19.06 -0.55
N ARG A 46 -16.57 -18.58 -1.73
CA ARG A 46 -17.99 -18.38 -2.07
C ARG A 46 -18.38 -19.32 -3.20
N GLY A 47 -19.26 -20.27 -2.89
CA GLY A 47 -19.72 -21.29 -3.83
C GLY A 47 -20.76 -20.74 -4.80
N GLY A 48 -20.51 -20.97 -6.08
CA GLY A 48 -21.44 -20.77 -7.20
C GLY A 48 -20.99 -21.63 -8.37
N THR A 49 -21.95 -22.25 -9.06
CA THR A 49 -21.75 -23.37 -10.00
C THR A 49 -21.24 -23.02 -11.41
N GLU A 50 -20.74 -21.80 -11.62
CA GLU A 50 -20.04 -21.38 -12.84
C GLU A 50 -18.86 -20.49 -12.44
N ARG A 51 -17.64 -21.05 -12.44
CA ARG A 51 -16.44 -20.37 -11.90
C ARG A 51 -16.10 -19.14 -12.74
N ALA A 52 -16.36 -17.94 -12.23
CA ALA A 52 -15.78 -16.75 -12.82
C ALA A 52 -14.26 -16.79 -12.57
N ARG A 53 -13.47 -16.73 -13.64
CA ARG A 53 -12.00 -16.76 -13.52
C ARG A 53 -11.50 -15.51 -12.78
N PRO A 54 -10.57 -15.66 -11.82
CA PRO A 54 -9.91 -14.52 -11.19
C PRO A 54 -9.24 -13.62 -12.23
N ARG A 55 -9.30 -12.31 -12.01
CA ARG A 55 -8.74 -11.27 -12.89
C ARG A 55 -7.62 -10.54 -12.17
N LEU A 56 -6.55 -10.28 -12.91
CA LEU A 56 -5.39 -9.52 -12.44
C LEU A 56 -5.26 -8.23 -13.27
N ASP A 57 -5.17 -7.10 -12.57
CA ASP A 57 -4.96 -5.78 -13.14
C ASP A 57 -3.74 -5.12 -12.48
N LEU A 58 -2.65 -4.99 -13.23
CA LEU A 58 -1.40 -4.44 -12.75
C LEU A 58 -1.15 -3.07 -13.40
N LEU A 59 -1.25 -2.00 -12.59
CA LEU A 59 -1.04 -0.62 -13.02
C LEU A 59 -0.12 0.13 -12.06
N SER A 60 1.02 0.64 -12.53
CA SER A 60 1.96 1.30 -11.63
C SER A 60 2.88 2.27 -12.33
N GLY A 61 3.21 3.36 -11.64
CA GLY A 61 4.07 4.41 -12.14
C GLY A 61 5.50 3.94 -12.40
N PHE A 62 6.22 3.59 -11.33
CA PHE A 62 7.56 3.00 -11.43
C PHE A 62 7.57 1.63 -10.77
N LEU A 63 7.22 0.60 -11.53
CA LEU A 63 7.69 -0.74 -11.23
C LEU A 63 9.00 -0.93 -11.97
N THR A 64 10.02 -1.48 -11.32
CA THR A 64 11.20 -1.92 -12.05
C THR A 64 10.84 -3.14 -12.90
N SER A 65 11.56 -3.37 -14.00
CA SER A 65 11.38 -4.57 -14.83
C SER A 65 11.51 -5.86 -14.01
N THR A 66 12.39 -5.86 -13.00
CA THR A 66 12.56 -6.96 -12.05
C THR A 66 11.29 -7.21 -11.21
N LEU A 67 10.68 -6.15 -10.67
CA LEU A 67 9.49 -6.27 -9.86
C LEU A 67 8.26 -6.67 -10.69
N LYS A 68 8.18 -6.19 -11.94
CA LYS A 68 7.18 -6.65 -12.93
C LYS A 68 7.27 -8.15 -13.14
N LEU A 69 8.47 -8.65 -13.47
CA LEU A 69 8.68 -10.08 -13.73
C LEU A 69 8.41 -10.94 -12.50
N PHE A 70 8.82 -10.46 -11.32
CA PHE A 70 8.53 -11.13 -10.06
C PHE A 70 7.03 -11.28 -9.83
N ILE A 71 6.26 -10.19 -9.89
CA ILE A 71 4.81 -10.22 -9.65
C ILE A 71 4.12 -11.15 -10.65
N VAL A 72 4.40 -11.01 -11.94
CA VAL A 72 3.80 -11.87 -12.98
C VAL A 72 4.17 -13.33 -12.76
N GLY A 73 5.44 -13.63 -12.45
CA GLY A 73 5.89 -14.99 -12.18
C GLY A 73 5.25 -15.61 -10.93
N GLU A 74 4.97 -14.83 -9.88
CA GLU A 74 4.27 -15.33 -8.69
C GLU A 74 2.80 -15.66 -8.98
N PHE A 75 2.15 -14.90 -9.87
CA PHE A 75 0.78 -15.19 -10.30
C PHE A 75 0.69 -16.35 -11.29
N ASP A 76 1.66 -16.49 -12.19
CA ASP A 76 1.75 -17.60 -13.15
C ASP A 76 1.95 -18.96 -12.44
N ARG A 77 2.52 -18.96 -11.24
CA ARG A 77 2.72 -20.17 -10.42
C ARG A 77 1.49 -20.61 -9.62
N GLN A 78 0.38 -19.87 -9.68
CA GLN A 78 -0.83 -20.26 -8.94
C GLN A 78 -1.52 -21.45 -9.62
N GLU A 79 -2.20 -22.29 -8.84
CA GLU A 79 -2.98 -23.41 -9.37
C GLU A 79 -4.24 -22.95 -10.11
N ASP A 80 -4.76 -21.77 -9.76
CA ASP A 80 -5.95 -21.19 -10.38
C ASP A 80 -5.59 -20.49 -11.70
N ASP A 81 -6.47 -20.61 -12.70
CA ASP A 81 -6.36 -19.86 -13.96
C ASP A 81 -6.63 -18.36 -13.72
N ILE A 82 -5.56 -17.58 -13.49
CA ILE A 82 -5.64 -16.14 -13.28
C ILE A 82 -5.49 -15.42 -14.62
N HIS A 83 -6.52 -14.68 -15.01
CA HIS A 83 -6.53 -13.95 -16.27
C HIS A 83 -5.96 -12.54 -16.07
N LEU A 84 -4.80 -12.27 -16.68
CA LEU A 84 -4.24 -10.92 -16.75
C LEU A 84 -5.10 -10.08 -17.71
N VAL A 85 -5.84 -9.10 -17.17
CA VAL A 85 -6.76 -8.24 -17.94
C VAL A 85 -6.08 -6.93 -18.31
N THR A 86 -5.47 -6.26 -17.34
CA THR A 86 -4.76 -4.99 -17.57
C THR A 86 -3.30 -5.09 -17.15
N LEU A 87 -2.40 -4.72 -18.05
CA LEU A 87 -0.98 -4.55 -17.77
C LEU A 87 -0.54 -3.17 -18.27
N CYS A 88 -0.46 -2.19 -17.36
CA CYS A 88 -0.03 -0.82 -17.66
C CYS A 88 1.04 -0.39 -16.66
N VAL A 89 2.26 -0.85 -16.90
CA VAL A 89 3.43 -0.69 -16.03
C VAL A 89 4.67 -0.41 -16.87
N THR A 90 5.75 0.04 -16.22
CA THR A 90 7.05 0.23 -16.87
C THR A 90 6.90 1.07 -18.15
N GLU A 91 7.43 0.60 -19.29
CA GLU A 91 7.32 1.25 -20.60
C GLU A 91 5.88 1.56 -21.05
N LEU A 92 4.87 0.81 -20.59
CA LEU A 92 3.47 1.03 -20.97
C LEU A 92 2.82 2.18 -20.20
N ASN A 93 3.42 2.59 -19.08
CA ASN A 93 2.97 3.70 -18.26
C ASN A 93 3.98 4.84 -18.21
N ASP A 94 4.90 4.93 -19.16
CA ASP A 94 5.98 5.92 -19.19
C ASP A 94 5.67 7.08 -20.16
N ARG A 95 6.06 8.29 -19.78
CA ARG A 95 6.16 9.45 -20.66
C ARG A 95 7.50 10.14 -20.44
N GLU A 96 8.06 10.67 -21.52
CA GLU A 96 9.30 11.45 -21.48
C GLU A 96 9.00 12.94 -21.64
N GLU A 97 9.59 13.76 -20.77
CA GLU A 97 9.54 15.22 -20.83
C GLU A 97 10.92 15.78 -20.46
N ASN A 98 11.55 16.53 -21.38
CA ASN A 98 12.90 17.08 -21.21
C ASN A 98 13.94 16.04 -20.77
N GLU A 99 14.00 14.90 -21.48
CA GLU A 99 14.89 13.75 -21.19
C GLU A 99 14.67 13.10 -19.81
N LYS A 100 13.53 13.37 -19.16
CA LYS A 100 13.14 12.78 -17.88
C LYS A 100 11.89 11.93 -18.05
N HIS A 101 11.91 10.77 -17.41
CA HIS A 101 10.83 9.80 -17.44
C HIS A 101 9.88 10.01 -16.26
N PHE A 102 8.58 9.97 -16.56
CA PHE A 102 7.50 10.13 -15.60
C PHE A 102 6.40 9.11 -15.89
N PRO A 103 5.62 8.72 -14.88
CA PRO A 103 4.50 7.84 -15.10
C PRO A 103 3.31 8.63 -15.65
N ILE A 104 2.59 8.03 -16.61
CA ILE A 104 1.35 8.58 -17.14
C ILE A 104 0.23 8.48 -16.08
N ILE A 105 0.17 7.36 -15.37
CA ILE A 105 -0.84 7.05 -14.34
C ILE A 105 -0.16 6.91 -12.98
N TYR A 106 -0.49 7.82 -12.06
CA TYR A 106 -0.02 7.82 -10.67
C TYR A 106 -0.98 7.13 -9.70
N GLY A 107 -2.28 7.08 -10.03
CA GLY A 107 -3.31 6.54 -9.14
C GLY A 107 -4.50 5.98 -9.91
N ILE A 108 -5.12 4.96 -9.33
CA ILE A 108 -6.31 4.29 -9.86
C ILE A 108 -7.34 4.11 -8.76
N ALA A 109 -8.61 4.05 -9.16
CA ALA A 109 -9.72 3.59 -8.33
C ALA A 109 -10.38 2.37 -8.99
N VAL A 110 -10.99 1.53 -8.16
CA VAL A 110 -11.78 0.38 -8.61
C VAL A 110 -13.19 0.51 -8.04
N ASN A 111 -14.20 0.52 -8.90
CA ASN A 111 -15.58 0.47 -8.46
C ASN A 111 -15.92 -0.98 -8.07
N ILE A 112 -16.13 -1.24 -6.78
CA ILE A 112 -16.35 -2.60 -6.26
C ILE A 112 -17.62 -3.24 -6.84
N LYS A 113 -18.63 -2.45 -7.20
CA LYS A 113 -19.91 -2.96 -7.75
C LYS A 113 -19.81 -3.32 -9.23
N THR A 114 -19.12 -2.50 -10.02
CA THR A 114 -19.01 -2.68 -11.49
C THR A 114 -17.72 -3.35 -11.93
N ALA A 115 -16.74 -3.47 -11.03
CA ALA A 115 -15.36 -3.87 -11.30
C ALA A 115 -14.61 -2.96 -12.29
N GLU A 116 -15.13 -1.76 -12.58
CA GLU A 116 -14.46 -0.81 -13.47
C GLU A 116 -13.23 -0.18 -12.80
N ILE A 117 -12.15 -0.10 -13.57
CA ILE A 117 -10.88 0.52 -13.17
C ILE A 117 -10.71 1.81 -13.95
N TYR A 118 -10.41 2.90 -13.24
CA TYR A 118 -10.20 4.21 -13.85
C TYR A 118 -9.11 5.00 -13.13
N ARG A 119 -8.52 5.95 -13.86
CA ARG A 119 -7.50 6.87 -13.33
C ARG A 119 -8.12 7.77 -12.26
N ALA A 120 -7.45 7.94 -11.12
CA ALA A 120 -7.98 8.74 -10.02
C ALA A 120 -6.86 9.39 -9.21
N SER A 121 -7.20 10.49 -8.53
CA SER A 121 -6.39 11.14 -7.51
C SER A 121 -7.19 11.26 -6.22
N PHE A 122 -6.50 11.22 -5.08
CA PHE A 122 -7.13 11.17 -3.76
C PHE A 122 -6.57 12.30 -2.89
N PRO A 123 -7.26 13.44 -2.79
CA PRO A 123 -6.88 14.51 -1.88
C PRO A 123 -7.08 14.11 -0.41
N ASP A 124 -8.18 13.42 -0.10
CA ASP A 124 -8.43 12.82 1.21
C ASP A 124 -7.95 11.36 1.21
N ARG A 125 -6.92 11.09 2.00
CA ARG A 125 -6.31 9.76 2.15
C ARG A 125 -6.43 9.24 3.58
N GLY A 126 -7.23 9.89 4.43
CA GLY A 126 -7.40 9.55 5.84
C GLY A 126 -8.22 8.27 6.08
N PRO A 127 -8.37 7.85 7.34
CA PRO A 127 -7.84 8.46 8.57
C PRO A 127 -6.42 7.97 8.91
N GLU A 128 -5.76 8.61 9.89
CA GLU A 128 -4.44 8.20 10.40
C GLU A 128 -3.37 8.09 9.29
N GLU A 129 -3.33 9.07 8.39
CA GLU A 129 -2.44 9.06 7.22
C GLU A 129 -0.96 9.03 7.65
N GLU A 130 -0.56 9.94 8.54
CA GLU A 130 0.83 10.05 9.02
C GLU A 130 1.24 8.81 9.81
N LEU A 131 0.33 8.25 10.62
CA LEU A 131 0.59 7.00 11.37
C LEU A 131 0.87 5.83 10.41
N ARG A 132 0.07 5.70 9.34
CA ARG A 132 0.26 4.66 8.33
C ARG A 132 1.50 4.91 7.47
N ALA A 133 1.78 6.17 7.12
CA ALA A 133 2.99 6.56 6.39
C ALA A 133 4.26 6.30 7.24
N ALA A 134 4.24 6.63 8.53
CA ALA A 134 5.34 6.39 9.47
C ALA A 134 5.66 4.89 9.60
N ARG A 135 4.62 4.06 9.71
CA ARG A 135 4.75 2.60 9.69
C ARG A 135 5.41 2.11 8.39
N ALA A 136 5.00 2.64 7.24
CA ALA A 136 5.58 2.31 5.95
C ALA A 136 7.06 2.71 5.88
N LEU A 137 7.38 3.95 6.27
CA LEU A 137 8.74 4.51 6.23
C LEU A 137 9.69 3.80 7.21
N THR A 138 9.18 3.28 8.33
CA THR A 138 9.94 2.44 9.28
C THR A 138 10.11 0.99 8.82
N GLY A 139 9.62 0.62 7.63
CA GLY A 139 9.81 -0.71 7.05
C GLY A 139 8.79 -1.75 7.51
N GLY A 140 7.62 -1.33 8.00
CA GLY A 140 6.55 -2.26 8.35
C GLY A 140 6.09 -3.10 7.14
N PRO A 141 5.83 -4.41 7.30
CA PRO A 141 5.49 -5.30 6.18
C PRO A 141 4.13 -4.96 5.55
N MET A 142 3.77 -5.53 4.41
CA MET A 142 2.42 -5.40 3.86
C MET A 142 1.38 -5.98 4.84
N ILE A 143 0.24 -5.28 5.04
CA ILE A 143 -0.85 -5.70 5.94
C ILE A 143 -2.22 -5.49 5.29
N SER A 144 -3.21 -6.27 5.74
CA SER A 144 -4.62 -5.96 5.49
C SER A 144 -5.13 -4.95 6.52
N ILE A 145 -5.82 -3.92 6.06
CA ILE A 145 -6.32 -2.83 6.92
C ILE A 145 -7.84 -2.79 7.03
N TYR A 146 -8.57 -3.54 6.22
CA TYR A 146 -10.03 -3.49 6.17
C TYR A 146 -10.66 -4.86 6.42
N ASP A 147 -11.64 -4.92 7.30
CA ASP A 147 -12.47 -6.08 7.57
C ASP A 147 -13.84 -5.88 6.93
N ALA A 148 -14.05 -6.48 5.76
CA ALA A 148 -15.30 -6.38 5.02
C ALA A 148 -16.50 -7.04 5.71
N LYS A 149 -16.29 -7.95 6.67
CA LYS A 149 -17.42 -8.58 7.39
C LYS A 149 -18.03 -7.65 8.42
N THR A 150 -17.17 -6.90 9.11
CA THR A 150 -17.59 -5.95 10.13
C THR A 150 -17.70 -4.53 9.59
N GLU A 151 -17.26 -4.32 8.35
CA GLU A 151 -17.15 -3.04 7.65
C GLU A 151 -16.23 -2.04 8.37
N GLN A 152 -15.17 -2.55 9.00
CA GLN A 152 -14.26 -1.76 9.83
C GLN A 152 -12.90 -1.60 9.19
N LEU A 153 -12.41 -0.37 9.18
CA LEU A 153 -10.98 -0.10 8.99
C LEU A 153 -10.27 -0.29 10.33
N ARG A 154 -9.22 -1.12 10.33
CA ARG A 154 -8.46 -1.54 11.51
C ARG A 154 -7.01 -1.09 11.36
N ILE A 155 -6.63 -0.08 12.13
CA ILE A 155 -5.30 0.51 12.07
C ILE A 155 -4.51 0.10 13.32
N GLY A 156 -3.41 -0.62 13.11
CA GLY A 156 -2.57 -1.09 14.19
C GLY A 156 -3.07 -2.34 14.92
N PRO A 157 -2.52 -2.63 16.11
CA PRO A 157 -1.42 -1.89 16.74
C PRO A 157 -0.14 -1.96 15.89
N TYR A 158 0.62 -0.87 15.85
CA TYR A 158 1.94 -0.82 15.20
C TYR A 158 3.03 -0.68 16.25
N SER A 159 4.21 -1.17 15.90
CA SER A 159 5.42 -1.05 16.70
C SER A 159 6.59 -0.79 15.76
N TRP A 160 7.47 0.12 16.15
CA TRP A 160 8.74 0.39 15.48
C TRP A 160 9.77 0.87 16.50
N MET A 161 11.03 0.83 16.10
CA MET A 161 12.13 1.46 16.81
C MET A 161 12.26 2.93 16.37
N PRO A 162 12.89 3.81 17.18
CA PRO A 162 13.11 5.19 16.80
C PRO A 162 13.75 5.31 15.43
N PHE A 163 13.23 6.20 14.59
CA PHE A 163 13.74 6.37 13.22
C PHE A 163 15.18 6.93 13.26
N PRO A 164 16.15 6.27 12.62
CA PRO A 164 17.55 6.69 12.67
C PRO A 164 17.74 8.12 12.16
N HIS A 165 18.44 8.95 12.94
CA HIS A 165 18.82 10.32 12.55
C HIS A 165 17.65 11.20 12.09
N VAL A 166 16.46 11.05 12.69
CA VAL A 166 15.25 11.80 12.29
C VAL A 166 15.47 13.33 12.29
N ASP A 167 16.19 13.86 13.29
CA ASP A 167 16.52 15.29 13.35
C ASP A 167 17.43 15.75 12.22
N PHE A 168 18.40 14.92 11.83
CA PHE A 168 19.28 15.20 10.69
C PHE A 168 18.47 15.27 9.40
N TRP A 169 17.58 14.30 9.16
CA TRP A 169 16.74 14.28 7.96
C TRP A 169 15.79 15.46 7.87
N LEU A 170 15.20 15.87 9.00
CA LEU A 170 14.33 17.05 9.06
C LEU A 170 15.04 18.36 8.71
N GLN A 171 16.36 18.43 8.90
CA GLN A 171 17.19 19.60 8.58
C GLN A 171 17.69 19.61 7.13
N GLN A 172 17.55 18.51 6.40
CA GLN A 172 18.02 18.44 5.01
C GLN A 172 17.17 19.30 4.08
N ASP A 173 17.75 19.76 2.98
CA ASP A 173 17.01 20.42 1.91
C ASP A 173 16.14 19.42 1.12
N ASP A 174 15.25 19.94 0.28
CA ASP A 174 14.30 19.13 -0.47
C ASP A 174 14.99 18.19 -1.47
N LYS A 175 16.14 18.61 -2.02
CA LYS A 175 16.93 17.80 -2.94
C LYS A 175 17.50 16.57 -2.24
N GLN A 176 18.08 16.74 -1.04
CA GLN A 176 18.60 15.64 -0.25
C GLN A 176 17.49 14.68 0.20
N ILE A 177 16.30 15.19 0.54
CA ILE A 177 15.16 14.33 0.85
C ILE A 177 14.73 13.50 -0.36
N LEU A 178 14.59 14.13 -1.53
CA LEU A 178 14.27 13.42 -2.77
C LEU A 178 15.33 12.36 -3.08
N GLU A 179 16.60 12.75 -3.16
CA GLU A 179 17.69 11.85 -3.58
C GLU A 179 17.89 10.63 -2.65
N ASN A 180 17.59 10.77 -1.35
CA ASN A 180 17.89 9.72 -0.37
C ASN A 180 16.65 8.96 0.14
N LEU A 181 15.46 9.57 0.11
CA LEU A 181 14.23 8.99 0.67
C LEU A 181 13.17 8.66 -0.40
N SER A 182 13.39 9.02 -1.66
CA SER A 182 12.59 8.56 -2.81
C SER A 182 13.28 7.44 -3.58
N THR A 183 12.50 6.57 -4.21
CA THR A 183 12.99 5.60 -5.21
C THR A 183 13.12 6.18 -6.62
N SER A 184 12.55 7.35 -6.88
CA SER A 184 12.49 8.02 -8.17
C SER A 184 12.52 9.56 -8.01
N PRO A 185 13.66 10.15 -7.58
CA PRO A 185 13.75 11.55 -7.13
C PRO A 185 13.25 12.60 -8.14
N LEU A 186 13.38 12.32 -9.44
CA LEU A 186 12.99 13.25 -10.50
C LEU A 186 11.52 13.16 -10.88
N ALA A 187 10.80 12.14 -10.43
CA ALA A 187 9.46 11.82 -10.91
C ALA A 187 8.40 11.70 -9.79
N GLU A 188 8.81 12.01 -8.56
CA GLU A 188 7.89 12.17 -7.44
C GLU A 188 6.90 13.32 -7.67
N PRO A 189 5.67 13.23 -7.12
CA PRO A 189 4.71 14.31 -7.20
C PRO A 189 5.19 15.54 -6.39
N PRO A 190 4.70 16.76 -6.72
CA PRO A 190 5.18 18.01 -6.10
C PRO A 190 5.08 18.06 -4.56
N HIS A 191 4.17 17.30 -3.96
CA HIS A 191 3.92 17.25 -2.52
C HIS A 191 4.70 16.15 -1.78
N PHE A 192 5.59 15.42 -2.47
CA PHE A 192 6.33 14.30 -1.88
C PHE A 192 7.17 14.72 -0.67
N VAL A 193 7.97 15.79 -0.81
CA VAL A 193 8.88 16.22 0.26
C VAL A 193 8.11 16.71 1.48
N GLU A 194 7.03 17.46 1.27
CA GLU A 194 6.12 17.88 2.35
C GLU A 194 5.56 16.68 3.12
N HIS A 195 5.08 15.67 2.40
CA HIS A 195 4.56 14.44 3.00
C HIS A 195 5.63 13.67 3.80
N ILE A 196 6.85 13.54 3.27
CA ILE A 196 7.97 12.92 3.99
C ILE A 196 8.33 13.71 5.25
N ARG A 197 8.37 15.04 5.19
CA ARG A 197 8.64 15.90 6.36
C ARG A 197 7.58 15.73 7.44
N SER A 198 6.29 15.71 7.07
CA SER A 198 5.19 15.44 8.01
C SER A 198 5.36 14.05 8.68
N THR A 199 5.70 13.05 7.88
CA THR A 199 5.94 11.67 8.36
C THR A 199 7.14 11.59 9.31
N LEU A 200 8.25 12.25 9.00
CA LEU A 200 9.43 12.32 9.88
C LEU A 200 9.12 13.06 11.18
N MET A 201 8.34 14.15 11.13
CA MET A 201 7.87 14.85 12.32
C MET A 201 7.01 13.95 13.21
N PHE A 202 6.13 13.15 12.60
CA PHE A 202 5.33 12.16 13.32
C PHE A 202 6.23 11.12 14.02
N LEU A 203 7.22 10.58 13.32
CA LEU A 203 8.19 9.62 13.87
C LEU A 203 9.02 10.20 15.02
N LYS A 204 9.44 11.47 14.89
CA LYS A 204 10.13 12.19 15.96
C LYS A 204 9.25 12.34 17.21
N LYS A 205 7.96 12.65 17.04
CA LYS A 205 6.99 12.78 18.13
C LYS A 205 6.62 11.43 18.76
N HIS A 206 6.63 10.36 17.98
CA HIS A 206 6.21 9.02 18.38
C HIS A 206 7.31 7.98 18.09
N PRO A 207 8.47 8.03 18.78
CA PRO A 207 9.59 7.12 18.53
C PRO A 207 9.30 5.67 18.93
N SER A 208 8.30 5.44 19.80
CA SER A 208 7.75 4.13 20.15
C SER A 208 6.22 4.25 20.33
N PRO A 209 5.41 3.82 19.35
CA PRO A 209 3.99 4.14 19.30
C PRO A 209 3.12 3.19 20.13
N THR A 210 3.61 1.99 20.45
CA THR A 210 2.79 0.85 20.93
C THR A 210 1.89 1.20 22.11
N ASN A 211 2.44 1.83 23.15
CA ASN A 211 1.65 2.15 24.35
C ASN A 211 0.96 3.52 24.27
N ALA A 212 1.53 4.47 23.52
CA ALA A 212 1.03 5.84 23.45
C ALA A 212 -0.13 6.01 22.47
N LEU A 213 -0.09 5.31 21.34
CA LEU A 213 -1.08 5.42 20.27
C LEU A 213 -2.08 4.26 20.26
N PHE A 214 -1.74 3.13 20.88
CA PHE A 214 -2.59 1.94 20.94
C PHE A 214 -2.82 1.48 22.39
N PRO A 215 -3.65 2.20 23.19
CA PRO A 215 -3.95 1.81 24.56
C PRO A 215 -4.45 0.36 24.65
N GLY A 216 -3.87 -0.41 25.57
CA GLY A 216 -4.18 -1.84 25.72
C GLY A 216 -3.77 -2.70 24.52
N ASN A 217 -2.84 -2.23 23.68
CA ASN A 217 -2.40 -2.88 22.45
C ASN A 217 -3.56 -3.19 21.49
N LYS A 218 -4.56 -2.30 21.46
CA LYS A 218 -5.75 -2.43 20.61
C LYS A 218 -5.62 -1.59 19.34
N ALA A 219 -6.10 -2.14 18.23
CA ALA A 219 -6.21 -1.40 16.98
C ALA A 219 -7.17 -0.21 17.12
N LEU A 220 -6.89 0.86 16.38
CA LEU A 220 -7.83 1.94 16.16
C LEU A 220 -8.86 1.48 15.12
N LEU A 221 -10.14 1.59 15.47
CA LEU A 221 -11.24 1.11 14.65
C LEU A 221 -11.99 2.30 14.06
N TYR A 222 -12.30 2.22 12.77
CA TYR A 222 -13.05 3.24 12.04
C TYR A 222 -14.17 2.60 11.21
N LYS A 223 -15.30 3.29 11.09
CA LYS A 223 -16.45 2.92 10.24
C LYS A 223 -16.89 4.08 9.39
N LYS A 224 -17.61 3.79 8.30
CA LYS A 224 -18.28 4.84 7.53
C LYS A 224 -19.54 5.30 8.27
N ASN A 225 -19.71 6.61 8.40
CA ASN A 225 -20.97 7.21 8.85
C ASN A 225 -21.98 7.29 7.68
N GLU A 226 -23.16 7.87 7.94
CA GLU A 226 -24.23 8.00 6.93
C GLU A 226 -23.81 8.85 5.71
N ASP A 227 -22.89 9.80 5.90
CA ASP A 227 -22.33 10.64 4.82
C ASP A 227 -21.19 9.96 4.05
N GLY A 228 -20.81 8.73 4.43
CA GLY A 228 -19.69 8.00 3.80
C GLY A 228 -18.31 8.49 4.23
N LEU A 229 -18.21 9.27 5.32
CA LEU A 229 -16.95 9.70 5.93
C LEU A 229 -16.47 8.70 6.98
N TRP A 230 -15.16 8.63 7.21
CA TRP A 230 -14.61 7.75 8.24
C TRP A 230 -14.79 8.35 9.64
N GLU A 231 -15.40 7.60 10.54
CA GLU A 231 -15.62 7.97 11.93
C GLU A 231 -14.97 6.94 12.87
N LYS A 232 -14.30 7.42 13.92
CA LYS A 232 -13.61 6.57 14.90
C LYS A 232 -14.63 5.89 15.81
N ILE A 233 -14.53 4.57 15.93
CA ILE A 233 -15.34 3.80 16.88
C ILE A 233 -14.70 3.93 18.27
N PRO A 234 -15.44 4.34 19.30
CA PRO A 234 -14.93 4.37 20.67
C PRO A 234 -14.48 2.98 21.11
N SER A 235 -13.32 2.91 21.76
CA SER A 235 -12.89 1.67 22.41
C SER A 235 -13.81 1.39 23.59
N PRO A 236 -14.33 0.15 23.77
CA PRO A 236 -15.06 -0.19 24.98
C PRO A 236 -14.14 0.00 26.20
N GLY A 237 -14.44 0.99 27.04
CA GLY A 237 -13.73 1.27 28.30
C GLY A 237 -12.78 2.47 28.32
N SER A 238 -12.89 3.41 27.37
CA SER A 238 -12.31 4.77 27.50
C SER A 238 -13.30 5.76 28.11
#